data_AF-A0A396J283-F1
#
_entry.id   AF-A0A396J283-F1
#
_cell.length_a   1.000
_cell.length_b   1.000
_cell.length_c   1.000
_cell.angle_alpha   90.00
_cell.angle_beta   90.00
_cell.angle_gamma   90.00
#
_symmetry.space_group_name_H-M   'P 1'
#
loop_
_entity.id
_entity.type
_entity.pdbx_description
1 polymer ?
#
loop_
_entity_poly.entity_id
_entity_poly.type
_entity_poly.pdbx_seq_one_letter_code
_entity_poly.pdbx_strand_id
1 'polypeptide(L)'
;MVQVLSSCSPNVLESVRQSILESGQSLKSLEPLVIKAVVESLVEKSVEDLRQMKGIAATYMMTNKPLPVGHSPYVAGVLRPLKAFLGGEKISYLASETKNEILLYAATEITDRYYELAADLVIVSRRKEYSLQKIRQSAETSRGKFRHL
;
A
#
# COMPACT_ATOMS: atom_id res chain seq x y z
N MET A 1 43.65 6.34 16.25
CA MET A 1 42.64 7.42 16.31
C MET A 1 42.68 8.15 17.65
N VAL A 2 42.54 7.46 18.79
CA VAL A 2 42.59 8.09 20.13
C VAL A 2 43.95 8.76 20.41
N GLN A 3 45.07 8.11 20.09
CA GLN A 3 46.43 8.69 20.27
C GLN A 3 46.71 9.94 19.40
N VAL A 4 46.02 10.09 18.28
CA VAL A 4 46.21 11.23 17.36
C VAL A 4 45.45 12.45 17.86
N LEU A 5 44.24 12.24 18.42
CA LEU A 5 43.43 13.29 19.01
C LEU A 5 44.08 13.89 20.27
N SER A 6 44.83 13.09 21.05
CA SER A 6 45.53 13.56 22.26
C SER A 6 46.71 14.48 22.00
N SER A 7 47.26 14.51 20.78
CA SER A 7 48.33 15.43 20.37
C SER A 7 47.83 16.72 19.71
N CYS A 8 46.51 16.86 19.51
CA CYS A 8 45.91 18.01 18.85
C CYS A 8 45.73 19.20 19.81
N SER A 9 45.69 20.42 19.25
CA SER A 9 45.38 21.62 20.03
C SER A 9 43.92 21.64 20.51
N PRO A 10 43.59 22.36 21.60
CA PRO A 10 42.23 22.43 22.13
C PRO A 10 41.18 22.86 21.09
N ASN A 11 41.52 23.80 20.22
CA ASN A 11 40.62 24.29 19.17
C ASN A 11 40.30 23.21 18.13
N VAL A 12 41.28 22.35 17.80
CA VAL A 12 41.07 21.23 16.87
C VAL A 12 40.20 20.16 17.52
N LEU A 13 40.44 19.84 18.79
CA LEU A 13 39.63 18.92 19.58
C LEU A 13 38.17 19.38 19.68
N GLU A 14 37.94 20.67 19.95
CA GLU A 14 36.61 21.27 20.00
C GLU A 14 35.92 21.23 18.64
N SER A 15 36.62 21.59 17.57
CA SER A 15 36.09 21.52 16.20
C SER A 15 35.66 20.10 15.83
N VAL A 16 36.49 19.09 16.11
CA VAL A 16 36.15 17.68 15.84
C VAL A 16 34.92 17.24 16.65
N ARG A 17 34.86 17.61 17.93
CA ARG A 17 33.72 17.31 18.79
C ARG A 17 32.44 17.93 18.23
N GLN A 18 32.50 19.19 17.83
CA GLN A 18 31.38 19.93 17.27
C GLN A 18 30.92 19.31 15.94
N SER A 19 31.85 19.00 15.03
CA SER A 19 31.51 18.32 13.77
C SER A 19 30.87 16.94 13.98
N ILE A 20 31.32 16.16 14.98
CA ILE A 20 30.69 14.88 15.31
C ILE A 20 29.25 15.11 15.81
N LEU A 21 29.02 16.08 16.69
CA LEU A 21 27.69 16.41 17.20
C LEU A 21 26.75 16.87 16.07
N GLU A 22 27.22 17.78 15.22
CA GLU A 22 26.48 18.30 14.07
C GLU A 22 26.15 17.20 13.05
N SER A 23 27.10 16.30 12.79
CA SER A 23 26.87 15.15 11.91
C SER A 23 25.82 14.19 12.48
N GLY A 24 25.84 13.96 13.79
CA GLY A 24 24.82 13.14 14.48
C GLY A 24 23.43 13.76 14.40
N GLN A 25 23.33 15.08 14.57
CA GLN A 25 22.06 15.81 14.41
C GLN A 25 21.57 15.78 12.96
N SER A 26 22.48 15.95 12.00
CA SER A 26 22.17 15.89 10.57
C SER A 26 21.71 14.49 10.15
N LEU A 27 22.31 13.43 10.70
CA LEU A 27 21.84 12.06 10.46
C LEU A 27 20.46 11.83 11.05
N LYS A 28 20.20 12.34 12.25
CA LYS A 28 18.89 12.22 12.91
C LYS A 28 17.78 12.96 12.15
N SER A 29 18.08 14.09 11.52
CA SER A 29 17.10 14.81 10.70
C SER A 29 16.72 14.07 9.41
N LEU A 30 17.53 13.12 8.94
CA LEU A 30 17.22 12.27 7.78
C LEU A 30 16.32 11.08 8.13
N GLU A 31 16.23 10.69 9.40
CA GLU A 31 15.40 9.57 9.87
C GLU A 31 13.96 9.60 9.32
N PRO A 32 13.17 10.69 9.45
CA PRO A 32 11.81 10.74 8.93
C PRO A 32 11.74 10.61 7.39
N LEU A 33 12.75 11.10 6.67
CA LEU A 33 12.80 10.97 5.21
C LEU A 33 13.05 9.53 4.78
N VAL A 34 13.91 8.81 5.50
CA VAL A 34 14.18 7.39 5.26
C VAL A 34 12.95 6.54 5.60
N ILE A 35 12.31 6.79 6.75
CA ILE A 35 11.05 6.12 7.14
C ILE A 35 10.00 6.31 6.05
N LYS A 36 9.80 7.56 5.60
CA LYS A 36 8.85 7.87 4.54
C LYS A 36 9.17 7.11 3.25
N ALA A 37 10.43 7.10 2.79
CA ALA A 37 10.82 6.40 1.57
C ALA A 37 10.60 4.88 1.67
N VAL A 38 10.82 4.29 2.85
CA VAL A 38 10.53 2.87 3.11
C VAL A 38 9.03 2.61 3.04
N VAL A 39 8.22 3.45 3.69
CA VAL A 39 6.75 3.36 3.65
C VAL A 39 6.25 3.44 2.21
N GLU A 40 6.66 4.46 1.45
CA GLU A 40 6.26 4.64 0.06
C GLU A 40 6.60 3.40 -0.79
N SER A 41 7.80 2.82 -0.63
CA SER A 41 8.19 1.60 -1.35
C SER A 41 7.35 0.38 -0.97
N LEU A 42 6.97 0.24 0.30
CA LEU A 42 6.11 -0.85 0.76
C LEU A 42 4.68 -0.71 0.22
N VAL A 43 4.15 0.52 0.25
CA VAL A 43 2.83 0.85 -0.28
C VAL A 43 2.79 0.57 -1.78
N GLU A 44 3.76 1.05 -2.54
CA GLU A 44 3.82 0.86 -4.00
C GLU A 44 3.77 -0.63 -4.38
N LYS A 45 4.63 -1.45 -3.77
CA LYS A 45 4.66 -2.91 -3.99
C LYS A 45 3.35 -3.60 -3.60
N SER A 46 2.69 -3.12 -2.54
CA SER A 46 1.43 -3.70 -2.07
C SER A 46 0.26 -3.33 -2.98
N VAL A 47 0.27 -2.12 -3.54
CA VAL A 47 -0.76 -1.60 -4.44
C VAL A 47 -0.64 -2.18 -5.84
N GLU A 48 0.55 -2.61 -6.28
CA GLU A 48 0.70 -3.33 -7.56
C GLU A 48 -0.20 -4.56 -7.64
N ASP A 49 -0.26 -5.37 -6.57
CA ASP A 49 -1.15 -6.53 -6.49
C ASP A 49 -2.64 -6.13 -6.51
N LEU A 50 -2.99 -4.90 -6.08
CA LEU A 50 -4.34 -4.36 -6.15
C LEU A 50 -4.75 -3.87 -7.55
N ARG A 51 -3.80 -3.51 -8.41
CA ARG A 51 -4.13 -3.04 -9.78
C ARG A 51 -4.88 -4.11 -10.57
N GLN A 52 -4.62 -5.38 -10.29
CA GLN A 52 -5.30 -6.50 -10.93
C GLN A 52 -6.78 -6.65 -10.47
N MET A 53 -7.19 -5.99 -9.39
CA MET A 53 -8.51 -6.13 -8.80
C MET A 53 -9.66 -5.71 -9.74
N LYS A 54 -9.40 -4.79 -10.68
CA LYS A 54 -10.35 -4.44 -11.74
C LYS A 54 -10.70 -5.64 -12.65
N GLY A 55 -9.79 -6.61 -12.81
CA GLY A 55 -10.01 -7.84 -13.57
C GLY A 55 -10.92 -8.86 -12.87
N ILE A 56 -11.03 -8.82 -11.54
CA ILE A 56 -11.91 -9.75 -10.79
C ILE A 56 -13.39 -9.46 -11.03
N ALA A 57 -13.80 -8.18 -11.09
CA ALA A 57 -15.18 -7.87 -11.41
C ALA A 57 -15.59 -8.48 -12.76
N ALA A 58 -14.73 -8.43 -13.78
CA ALA A 58 -15.00 -9.09 -15.05
C ALA A 58 -15.19 -10.61 -14.89
N THR A 59 -14.42 -11.26 -14.03
CA THR A 59 -14.47 -12.72 -13.80
C THR A 59 -15.76 -13.17 -13.10
N TYR A 60 -16.24 -12.40 -12.10
CA TYR A 60 -17.49 -12.70 -11.40
C TYR A 60 -18.73 -12.19 -12.14
N MET A 61 -18.59 -11.22 -13.04
CA MET A 61 -19.67 -10.77 -13.92
C MET A 61 -19.99 -11.77 -15.05
N MET A 62 -19.04 -12.63 -15.42
CA MET A 62 -19.17 -13.53 -16.58
C MET A 62 -19.44 -15.01 -16.23
N THR A 63 -19.61 -15.38 -14.96
CA THR A 63 -19.76 -16.81 -14.59
C THR A 63 -20.79 -17.03 -13.48
N ASN A 64 -21.49 -18.18 -13.52
CA ASN A 64 -22.33 -18.74 -12.45
C ASN A 64 -21.49 -19.17 -11.22
N LYS A 65 -20.47 -18.39 -10.85
CA LYS A 65 -19.63 -18.71 -9.69
C LYS A 65 -20.43 -18.51 -8.40
N PRO A 66 -20.32 -19.44 -7.45
CA PRO A 66 -20.92 -19.26 -6.13
C PRO A 66 -20.34 -18.02 -5.45
N LEU A 67 -21.12 -17.44 -4.54
CA LEU A 67 -20.69 -16.30 -3.74
C LEU A 67 -19.36 -16.62 -3.03
N PRO A 68 -18.40 -15.68 -2.97
CA PRO A 68 -17.14 -15.91 -2.28
C PRO A 68 -17.37 -16.26 -0.80
N VAL A 69 -16.79 -17.36 -0.32
CA VAL A 69 -16.87 -17.80 1.09
C VAL A 69 -15.62 -17.48 1.91
N GLY A 70 -14.61 -16.88 1.28
CA GLY A 70 -13.32 -16.56 1.90
C GLY A 70 -12.80 -15.21 1.47
N HIS A 71 -11.70 -14.78 2.08
CA HIS A 71 -11.06 -13.52 1.75
C HIS A 71 -10.60 -13.50 0.28
N SER A 72 -10.62 -12.32 -0.34
CA SER A 72 -10.08 -12.15 -1.68
C SER A 72 -8.61 -12.58 -1.74
N PRO A 73 -8.17 -13.29 -2.79
CA PRO A 73 -6.75 -13.65 -2.95
C PRO A 73 -5.82 -12.43 -2.97
N TYR A 74 -6.35 -11.23 -3.28
CA TYR A 74 -5.58 -9.99 -3.21
C TYR A 74 -5.20 -9.57 -1.80
N VAL A 75 -5.98 -9.94 -0.77
CA VAL A 75 -5.63 -9.62 0.62
C VAL A 75 -4.28 -10.25 0.98
N ALA A 76 -4.04 -11.48 0.53
CA ALA A 76 -2.75 -12.15 0.73
C ALA A 76 -1.62 -11.49 -0.08
N GLY A 77 -1.92 -10.97 -1.27
CA GLY A 77 -0.95 -10.24 -2.10
C GLY A 77 -0.52 -8.92 -1.47
N VAL A 78 -1.49 -8.11 -1.06
CA VAL A 78 -1.28 -6.81 -0.38
C VAL A 78 -0.43 -6.92 0.87
N LEU A 79 -0.60 -7.98 1.66
CA LEU A 79 0.17 -8.16 2.89
C LEU A 79 1.56 -8.78 2.66
N ARG A 80 1.85 -9.29 1.45
CA ARG A 80 3.11 -9.96 1.13
C ARG A 80 4.32 -9.04 1.31
N PRO A 81 4.33 -7.78 0.84
CA PRO A 81 5.48 -6.88 1.03
C PRO A 81 5.73 -6.56 2.51
N LEU A 82 4.68 -6.36 3.31
CA LEU A 82 4.81 -6.13 4.75
C LEU A 82 5.39 -7.35 5.47
N LYS A 83 4.92 -8.56 5.11
CA LYS A 83 5.47 -9.80 5.65
C LYS A 83 6.93 -10.00 5.26
N ALA A 84 7.28 -9.71 4.00
CA ALA A 84 8.66 -9.82 3.52
C ALA A 84 9.59 -8.81 4.22
N PHE A 85 9.11 -7.58 4.45
CA PHE A 85 9.84 -6.57 5.21
C PHE A 85 10.14 -7.05 6.63
N LEU A 86 9.13 -7.58 7.34
CA LEU A 86 9.30 -8.07 8.71
C LEU A 86 10.13 -9.36 8.80
N GLY A 87 10.17 -10.16 7.74
CA GLY A 87 10.99 -11.37 7.67
C GLY A 87 12.44 -11.12 7.23
N GLY A 88 12.81 -9.89 6.84
CA GLY A 88 14.14 -9.58 6.35
C GLY A 88 15.17 -9.51 7.48
N GLU A 89 16.39 -10.01 7.23
CA GLU A 89 17.50 -10.02 8.22
C GLU A 89 17.79 -8.63 8.83
N LYS A 90 17.66 -7.59 7.99
CA LYS A 90 17.95 -6.20 8.34
C LYS A 90 16.91 -5.58 9.29
N ILE A 91 15.76 -6.23 9.50
CA ILE A 91 14.75 -5.74 10.44
C ILE A 91 15.31 -5.68 11.87
N SER A 92 16.29 -6.53 12.19
CA SER A 92 16.94 -6.56 13.51
C SER A 92 17.67 -5.25 13.84
N TYR A 93 18.07 -4.47 12.84
CA TYR A 93 18.75 -3.19 13.03
C TYR A 93 17.82 -2.03 13.39
N LEU A 94 16.51 -2.18 13.20
CA LEU A 94 15.54 -1.15 13.54
C LEU A 94 15.08 -1.30 14.99
N ALA A 95 14.86 -0.16 15.66
CA ALA A 95 14.16 -0.14 16.93
C ALA A 95 12.71 -0.60 16.76
N SER A 96 12.11 -1.17 17.82
CA SER A 96 10.72 -1.63 17.77
C SER A 96 9.74 -0.50 17.46
N GLU A 97 9.99 0.70 17.98
CA GLU A 97 9.21 1.92 17.72
C GLU A 97 9.15 2.21 16.22
N THR A 98 10.33 2.29 15.57
CA THR A 98 10.46 2.57 14.13
C THR A 98 9.80 1.50 13.27
N LYS A 99 9.87 0.22 13.67
CA LYS A 99 9.16 -0.86 12.96
C LYS A 99 7.65 -0.63 13.02
N ASN A 100 7.12 -0.36 14.20
CA ASN A 100 5.69 -0.14 14.40
C ASN A 100 5.21 1.10 13.64
N GLU A 101 6.01 2.16 13.62
CA GLU A 101 5.74 3.37 12.86
C GLU A 101 5.66 3.11 11.35
N ILE A 102 6.68 2.43 10.78
CA ILE A 102 6.68 2.05 9.36
C ILE A 102 5.46 1.19 9.03
N LEU A 103 5.15 0.18 9.87
CA LEU A 103 4.01 -0.70 9.66
C LEU A 103 2.68 0.05 9.73
N LEU A 104 2.52 0.95 10.70
CA LEU A 104 1.29 1.71 10.88
C LEU A 104 1.02 2.61 9.67
N TYR A 105 2.02 3.39 9.23
CA TYR A 105 1.85 4.26 8.08
C TYR A 105 1.62 3.46 6.79
N ALA A 106 2.42 2.43 6.54
CA ALA A 106 2.25 1.60 5.35
C ALA A 106 0.88 0.90 5.34
N ALA A 107 0.46 0.30 6.45
CA ALA A 107 -0.84 -0.37 6.53
C ALA A 107 -2.00 0.61 6.31
N THR A 108 -1.95 1.80 6.93
CA THR A 108 -2.98 2.84 6.77
C THR A 108 -3.11 3.24 5.31
N GLU A 109 -2.00 3.59 4.65
CA GLU A 109 -2.03 4.06 3.26
C GLU A 109 -2.45 2.94 2.28
N ILE A 110 -2.01 1.70 2.54
CA ILE A 110 -2.47 0.52 1.81
C ILE A 110 -3.98 0.33 1.95
N THR A 111 -4.51 0.44 3.17
CA THR A 111 -5.95 0.28 3.42
C THR A 111 -6.79 1.39 2.78
N ASP A 112 -6.29 2.63 2.79
CA ASP A 112 -6.93 3.75 2.11
C ASP A 112 -6.98 3.49 0.60
N ARG A 113 -5.86 3.06 0.00
CA ARG A 113 -5.81 2.77 -1.44
C ARG A 113 -6.71 1.59 -1.82
N TYR A 114 -6.79 0.57 -0.97
CA TYR A 114 -7.72 -0.53 -1.15
C TYR A 114 -9.17 -0.05 -1.11
N TYR A 115 -9.53 0.78 -0.13
CA TYR A 115 -10.87 1.34 0.01
C TYR A 115 -11.28 2.11 -1.25
N GLU A 116 -10.43 3.02 -1.73
CA GLU A 116 -10.70 3.80 -2.95
C GLU A 116 -10.97 2.89 -4.17
N LEU A 117 -10.11 1.89 -4.39
CA LEU A 117 -10.25 0.96 -5.51
C LEU A 117 -11.51 0.09 -5.39
N ALA A 118 -11.85 -0.35 -4.17
CA ALA A 118 -13.04 -1.15 -3.91
C ALA A 118 -14.32 -0.33 -4.08
N ALA A 119 -14.34 0.91 -3.58
CA ALA A 119 -15.45 1.84 -3.72
C ALA A 119 -15.75 2.15 -5.19
N ASP A 120 -14.72 2.47 -5.98
CA ASP A 120 -14.81 2.67 -7.42
C ASP A 120 -15.41 1.45 -8.13
N LEU A 121 -14.94 0.24 -7.76
CA LEU A 121 -15.41 -1.01 -8.33
C LEU A 121 -16.91 -1.23 -8.06
N VAL A 122 -17.37 -0.95 -6.84
CA VAL A 122 -18.78 -1.07 -6.46
C VAL A 122 -19.64 -0.06 -7.24
N ILE A 123 -19.18 1.19 -7.36
CA ILE A 123 -19.88 2.24 -8.10
C ILE A 123 -20.04 1.85 -9.57
N VAL A 124 -18.97 1.42 -10.22
CA VAL A 124 -19.00 0.96 -11.62
C VAL A 124 -19.92 -0.24 -11.80
N SER A 125 -19.89 -1.19 -10.87
CA SER A 125 -20.74 -2.38 -10.91
C SER A 125 -22.23 -2.03 -10.81
N ARG A 126 -22.61 -1.14 -9.87
CA ARG A 126 -24.00 -0.66 -9.72
C ARG A 126 -24.50 0.05 -10.97
N ARG A 127 -23.68 0.92 -11.58
CA ARG A 127 -24.05 1.61 -12.83
C ARG A 127 -24.29 0.62 -13.97
N LYS A 128 -23.43 -0.39 -14.12
CA LYS A 128 -23.59 -1.43 -15.14
C LYS A 128 -24.85 -2.26 -14.92
N GLU A 129 -25.14 -2.65 -13.67
CA GLU A 129 -26.36 -3.38 -13.33
C GLU A 129 -27.61 -2.58 -13.70
N TYR A 130 -27.65 -1.29 -13.35
CA TYR A 130 -28.76 -0.41 -13.71
C TYR A 130 -28.93 -0.27 -15.23
N SER A 131 -27.84 -0.13 -15.99
CA SER A 131 -27.88 -0.13 -17.46
C SER A 131 -28.41 -1.44 -18.03
N LEU A 132 -27.99 -2.60 -17.49
CA LEU A 132 -28.48 -3.91 -17.93
C LEU A 132 -29.96 -4.11 -17.63
N GLN A 133 -30.44 -3.67 -16.47
CA GLN A 133 -31.86 -3.74 -16.12
C GLN A 133 -32.72 -2.93 -17.12
N LYS A 134 -32.29 -1.72 -17.49
CA LYS A 134 -32.98 -0.93 -18.53
C LYS A 134 -33.02 -1.63 -19.88
N ILE A 135 -31.91 -2.24 -20.31
CA ILE A 135 -31.85 -2.99 -21.58
C ILE A 135 -32.82 -4.19 -21.54
N ARG A 136 -32.86 -4.93 -20.43
CA ARG A 136 -33.80 -6.06 -20.24
C ARG A 136 -35.26 -5.61 -20.31
N GLN A 137 -35.62 -4.55 -19.60
CA GLN A 137 -36.99 -3.99 -19.62
C GLN A 137 -37.41 -3.56 -21.03
N SER A 138 -36.52 -2.89 -21.78
CA SER A 138 -36.77 -2.51 -23.17
C SER A 138 -36.94 -3.73 -24.09
N ALA A 139 -36.13 -4.78 -23.91
CA ALA A 139 -36.24 -6.01 -24.67
C ALA A 139 -37.54 -6.80 -24.38
N GLU A 140 -37.97 -6.82 -23.11
CA GLU A 140 -39.25 -7.42 -22.70
C GLU A 140 -40.44 -6.66 -23.28
N THR A 141 -40.40 -5.32 -23.27
CA THR A 141 -41.45 -4.47 -23.85
C THR A 141 -41.58 -4.69 -25.36
N SER A 142 -40.45 -4.81 -26.07
CA SER A 142 -40.45 -5.09 -27.51
C SER A 142 -40.91 -6.52 -27.85
N ARG A 143 -40.56 -7.52 -27.03
CA ARG A 143 -41.06 -8.91 -27.18
C ARG A 143 -42.56 -9.03 -26.88
N GLY A 144 -43.08 -8.27 -25.92
CA GLY A 144 -44.52 -8.20 -25.63
C GLY A 144 -45.32 -7.68 -26.82
N LYS A 145 -44.81 -6.67 -27.53
CA LYS A 145 -45.43 -6.15 -28.76
C LYS A 145 -45.46 -7.15 -29.92
N PHE A 146 -44.47 -8.03 -30.03
CA PHE A 146 -44.41 -9.07 -31.07
C PHE A 146 -45.26 -10.31 -30.79
N ARG A 147 -45.73 -10.54 -29.54
CA ARG A 147 -46.62 -11.68 -29.19
C ARG A 147 -48.12 -11.38 -29.34
N HIS A 148 -48.48 -10.12 -29.62
CA HIS A 148 -49.85 -9.66 -29.80
C HIS A 148 -50.19 -9.30 -31.27
N LEU A 149 -49.33 -9.70 -32.21
CA LEU A 149 -49.56 -9.69 -33.66
C LEU A 149 -49.59 -11.15 -34.14
#